data_AF-A0A970WED9-F1
#
_entry.id   AF-A0A970WED9-F1
#
_cell.length_a   1.000
_cell.length_b   1.000
_cell.length_c   1.000
_cell.angle_alpha   90.00
_cell.angle_beta   90.00
_cell.angle_gamma   90.00
#
_symmetry.space_group_name_H-M   'P 1'
#
loop_
_entity.id
_entity.type
_entity.pdbx_description
1 polymer ?
#
loop_
_entity_poly.entity_id
_entity_poly.type
_entity_poly.pdbx_seq_one_letter_code
_entity_poly.pdbx_strand_id
1 'polypeptide(L)'
;MVKTHKVLIPNMAPIQFGIIAEAMRDEGYNVEILSNGGPEVAQEGLKYVHNDTCYPALLVIGQFIDALKSGKYDLDHTALIITQTGGGCRASNYIHLLRKALVKAGFPQIPVASLNFSGLEKDSGFQLTLPLIRKLIAGVFYGDMLMLLANQTRPYENVKGQTDALIKVWTDKIAKQYDENRGVNKADMNTNFKGIAADFASIAVTRTPRVKVGIVGEIYVKYSPLGNNHLEDLLAAEGCEINMPGLMGFIEYCVVNTPLTISLYGGSKLEKAIYDKVLDWLTTREKMMIKVLKGYPQF
;
A
#
# COMPACT_ATOMS: atom_id res chain seq x y z
N MET A 1 12.36 9.57 16.12
CA MET A 1 11.87 9.18 14.78
C MET A 1 11.11 10.32 14.11
N VAL A 2 9.88 10.66 14.52
CA VAL A 2 9.01 11.68 13.86
C VAL A 2 9.77 12.96 13.43
N LYS A 3 10.50 13.61 14.33
CA LYS A 3 11.19 14.88 14.07
C LYS A 3 12.68 14.76 13.71
N THR A 4 13.27 13.59 13.87
CA THR A 4 14.73 13.43 13.90
C THR A 4 15.26 12.49 12.83
N HIS A 5 14.43 11.67 12.20
CA HIS A 5 14.90 10.69 11.23
C HIS A 5 14.12 10.80 9.92
N LYS A 6 14.81 10.58 8.81
CA LYS A 6 14.18 10.23 7.54
C LYS A 6 13.74 8.77 7.59
N VAL A 7 12.51 8.50 7.21
CA VAL A 7 11.89 7.18 7.31
C VAL A 7 11.71 6.61 5.91
N LEU A 8 12.41 5.51 5.61
CA LEU A 8 12.32 4.84 4.31
C LEU A 8 11.21 3.79 4.33
N ILE A 9 10.40 3.76 3.28
CA ILE A 9 9.28 2.83 3.09
C ILE A 9 9.51 2.06 1.78
N PRO A 10 9.43 0.72 1.77
CA PRO A 10 9.59 -0.05 0.55
C PRO A 10 8.34 0.11 -0.32
N ASN A 11 8.51 0.17 -1.64
CA ASN A 11 7.39 0.41 -2.54
C ASN A 11 6.68 -0.89 -2.94
N MET A 12 5.49 -1.10 -2.39
CA MET A 12 4.64 -2.25 -2.74
C MET A 12 3.52 -1.89 -3.72
N ALA A 13 2.83 -0.77 -3.53
CA ALA A 13 1.67 -0.39 -4.35
C ALA A 13 1.74 1.12 -4.60
N PRO A 14 2.27 1.59 -5.75
CA PRO A 14 2.69 2.99 -5.91
C PRO A 14 1.62 4.03 -5.61
N ILE A 15 0.38 3.82 -6.04
CA ILE A 15 -0.72 4.77 -5.81
C ILE A 15 -1.10 4.81 -4.33
N GLN A 16 -1.39 3.65 -3.73
CA GLN A 16 -1.77 3.52 -2.33
C GLN A 16 -0.66 4.05 -1.41
N PHE A 17 0.59 3.65 -1.68
CA PHE A 17 1.74 4.02 -0.86
C PHE A 17 2.06 5.51 -1.00
N GLY A 18 1.87 6.10 -2.20
CA GLY A 18 1.95 7.54 -2.40
C GLY A 18 1.02 8.30 -1.45
N ILE A 19 -0.26 7.92 -1.39
CA ILE A 19 -1.25 8.55 -0.50
C ILE A 19 -0.93 8.28 0.98
N ILE A 20 -0.47 7.07 1.30
CA ILE A 20 -0.02 6.71 2.66
C ILE A 20 1.17 7.57 3.10
N ALA A 21 2.13 7.84 2.21
CA ALA A 21 3.25 8.70 2.53
C ALA A 21 2.82 10.13 2.81
N GLU A 22 1.84 10.67 2.08
CA GLU A 22 1.25 11.98 2.39
C GLU A 22 0.53 11.99 3.74
N ALA A 23 -0.22 10.94 4.05
CA ALA A 23 -0.84 10.79 5.38
C ALA A 23 0.20 10.78 6.52
N MET A 24 1.35 10.14 6.30
CA MET A 24 2.44 10.12 7.27
C MET A 24 3.15 11.48 7.38
N ARG A 25 3.35 12.18 6.26
CA ARG A 25 3.93 13.53 6.24
C ARG A 25 3.09 14.53 7.03
N ASP A 26 1.78 14.50 6.82
CA ASP A 26 0.83 15.35 7.53
C ASP A 26 0.78 15.06 9.04
N GLU A 27 1.02 13.80 9.45
CA GLU A 27 1.21 13.44 10.88
C GLU A 27 2.64 13.72 11.40
N GLY A 28 3.46 14.43 10.61
CA GLY A 28 4.77 14.95 11.00
C GLY A 28 5.96 14.03 10.74
N TYR A 29 5.78 12.91 10.04
CA TYR A 29 6.88 12.01 9.69
C TYR A 29 7.59 12.45 8.40
N ASN A 30 8.93 12.55 8.45
CA ASN A 30 9.74 12.73 7.24
C ASN A 30 9.92 11.39 6.50
N VAL A 31 9.00 11.04 5.60
CA VAL A 31 9.01 9.75 4.88
C VAL A 31 9.50 9.85 3.44
N GLU A 32 10.13 8.80 2.94
CA GLU A 32 10.43 8.59 1.51
C GLU A 32 10.05 7.17 1.10
N ILE A 33 9.27 7.06 0.02
CA ILE A 33 9.01 5.77 -0.62
C ILE A 33 10.19 5.46 -1.53
N LEU A 34 10.79 4.29 -1.35
CA LEU A 34 11.92 3.85 -2.14
C LEU A 34 11.52 3.56 -3.58
N SER A 35 12.27 4.13 -4.52
CA SER A 35 12.08 3.92 -5.96
C SER A 35 13.22 3.17 -6.63
N ASN A 36 14.26 2.79 -5.88
CA ASN A 36 15.32 1.92 -6.39
C ASN A 36 14.75 0.53 -6.68
N GLY A 37 15.23 -0.09 -7.76
CA GLY A 37 14.68 -1.34 -8.27
C GLY A 37 15.75 -2.15 -9.01
N GLY A 38 15.36 -2.94 -10.00
CA GLY A 38 16.31 -3.63 -10.87
C GLY A 38 16.99 -4.87 -10.27
N PRO A 39 17.80 -5.58 -11.08
CA PRO A 39 18.51 -6.79 -10.65
C PRO A 39 19.48 -6.55 -9.49
N GLU A 40 20.00 -5.35 -9.34
CA GLU A 40 20.89 -4.91 -8.26
C GLU A 40 20.25 -5.10 -6.89
N VAL A 41 18.97 -4.76 -6.74
CA VAL A 41 18.22 -4.94 -5.50
C VAL A 41 18.09 -6.42 -5.14
N ALA A 42 17.83 -7.27 -6.12
CA ALA A 42 17.76 -8.72 -5.90
C ALA A 42 19.13 -9.29 -5.50
N GLN A 43 20.20 -8.88 -6.20
CA GLN A 43 21.57 -9.28 -5.85
C GLN A 43 21.98 -8.81 -4.45
N GLU A 44 21.58 -7.60 -4.07
CA GLU A 44 21.85 -7.06 -2.75
C GLU A 44 21.11 -7.85 -1.65
N GLY A 45 19.85 -8.20 -1.89
CA GLY A 45 19.08 -9.09 -1.02
C GLY A 45 19.76 -10.46 -0.84
N LEU A 46 20.21 -11.09 -1.93
CA LEU A 46 20.89 -12.40 -1.91
C LEU A 46 22.20 -12.41 -1.08
N LYS A 47 22.87 -11.26 -0.90
CA LYS A 47 24.08 -11.17 -0.07
C LYS A 47 23.78 -11.30 1.42
N TYR A 48 22.61 -10.87 1.87
CA TYR A 48 22.30 -10.72 3.30
C TYR A 48 21.17 -11.62 3.79
N VAL A 49 20.35 -12.14 2.88
CA VAL A 49 19.25 -13.07 3.15
C VAL A 49 19.50 -14.38 2.42
N HIS A 50 19.11 -15.52 3.00
CA HIS A 50 19.34 -16.82 2.38
C HIS A 50 18.38 -17.06 1.21
N ASN A 51 18.78 -17.89 0.23
CA ASN A 51 18.03 -18.15 -1.00
C ASN A 51 16.68 -18.83 -0.78
N ASP A 52 16.51 -19.58 0.32
CA ASP A 52 15.22 -20.21 0.69
C ASP A 52 14.23 -19.23 1.36
N THR A 53 14.52 -17.93 1.38
CA THR A 53 13.60 -16.93 1.92
C THR A 53 12.47 -16.63 0.93
N CYS A 54 11.40 -16.00 1.42
CA CYS A 54 10.33 -15.54 0.54
C CYS A 54 10.86 -14.45 -0.40
N TYR A 55 10.62 -14.55 -1.70
CA TYR A 55 11.15 -13.60 -2.69
C TYR A 55 10.83 -12.12 -2.38
N PRO A 56 9.61 -11.75 -1.93
CA PRO A 56 9.33 -10.42 -1.40
C PRO A 56 10.23 -9.98 -0.24
N ALA A 57 10.58 -10.89 0.68
CA ALA A 57 11.48 -10.57 1.79
C ALA A 57 12.86 -10.16 1.27
N LEU A 58 13.37 -10.93 0.31
CA LEU A 58 14.63 -10.69 -0.35
C LEU A 58 14.63 -9.33 -1.05
N LEU A 59 13.59 -9.03 -1.84
CA LEU A 59 13.48 -7.76 -2.56
C LEU A 59 13.35 -6.57 -1.61
N VAL A 60 12.49 -6.64 -0.60
CA VAL A 60 12.31 -5.53 0.36
C VAL A 60 13.60 -5.27 1.14
N ILE A 61 14.26 -6.33 1.63
CA ILE A 61 15.52 -6.18 2.37
C ILE A 61 16.63 -5.67 1.44
N GLY A 62 16.72 -6.20 0.23
CA GLY A 62 17.65 -5.73 -0.79
C GLY A 62 17.44 -4.26 -1.12
N GLN A 63 16.18 -3.83 -1.29
CA GLN A 63 15.82 -2.46 -1.62
C GLN A 63 16.27 -1.50 -0.51
N PHE A 64 16.07 -1.87 0.75
CA PHE A 64 16.56 -1.09 1.87
C PHE A 64 18.09 -1.01 1.92
N ILE A 65 18.80 -2.14 1.82
CA ILE A 65 20.26 -2.15 1.94
C ILE A 65 20.91 -1.40 0.78
N ASP A 66 20.41 -1.59 -0.44
CA ASP A 66 20.84 -0.86 -1.62
C ASP A 66 20.65 0.65 -1.46
N ALA A 67 19.46 1.07 -0.98
CA ALA A 67 19.19 2.47 -0.68
C ALA A 67 20.17 3.03 0.36
N LEU A 68 20.43 2.30 1.45
CA LEU A 68 21.38 2.73 2.49
C LEU A 68 22.82 2.83 1.99
N LYS A 69 23.22 1.98 1.04
CA LYS A 69 24.57 2.01 0.43
C LYS A 69 24.74 3.07 -0.64
N SER A 70 23.66 3.69 -1.12
CA SER A 70 23.71 4.71 -2.17
C SER A 70 24.51 5.98 -1.80
N GLY A 71 24.77 6.22 -0.51
CA GLY A 71 25.38 7.45 -0.01
C GLY A 71 24.43 8.65 0.05
N LYS A 72 23.15 8.47 -0.29
CA LYS A 72 22.12 9.54 -0.29
C LYS A 72 21.63 9.91 1.12
N TYR A 73 21.76 9.02 2.09
CA TYR A 73 21.11 9.14 3.40
C TYR A 73 22.11 9.34 4.54
N ASP A 74 21.72 10.17 5.51
CA ASP A 74 22.40 10.25 6.80
C ASP A 74 22.01 9.02 7.64
N LEU A 75 22.93 8.06 7.76
CA LEU A 75 22.67 6.76 8.38
C LEU A 75 22.38 6.86 9.89
N ASP A 76 22.84 7.92 10.56
CA ASP A 76 22.57 8.15 11.98
C ASP A 76 21.20 8.81 12.23
N HIS A 77 20.61 9.36 11.17
CA HIS A 77 19.27 9.96 11.16
C HIS A 77 18.35 9.31 10.11
N THR A 78 18.53 8.02 9.86
CA THR A 78 17.67 7.23 8.96
C THR A 78 17.01 6.09 9.72
N ALA A 79 15.72 5.88 9.48
CA ALA A 79 14.93 4.78 10.03
C ALA A 79 14.21 4.03 8.89
N LEU A 80 13.88 2.77 9.12
CA LEU A 80 13.13 1.95 8.15
C LEU A 80 11.77 1.58 8.73
N ILE A 81 10.72 1.62 7.90
CA ILE A 81 9.40 1.06 8.24
C ILE A 81 9.06 -0.09 7.31
N ILE A 82 8.66 -1.21 7.90
CA ILE A 82 8.19 -2.39 7.16
C ILE A 82 6.82 -2.81 7.67
N THR A 83 5.92 -3.20 6.77
CA THR A 83 4.61 -3.76 7.15
C THR A 83 4.77 -5.15 7.74
N GLN A 84 4.01 -5.44 8.80
CA GLN A 84 3.98 -6.77 9.41
C GLN A 84 2.52 -7.21 9.56
N THR A 85 2.17 -8.33 8.92
CA THR A 85 0.77 -8.77 8.80
C THR A 85 0.27 -9.50 10.03
N GLY A 86 1.15 -10.16 10.80
CA GLY A 86 0.76 -10.92 11.99
C GLY A 86 0.01 -12.22 11.73
N GLY A 87 -0.21 -12.58 10.46
CA GLY A 87 -0.88 -13.81 10.04
C GLY A 87 0.11 -14.96 9.76
N GLY A 88 -0.41 -16.05 9.19
CA GLY A 88 0.37 -17.25 8.82
C GLY A 88 1.36 -17.07 7.66
N CYS A 89 1.46 -15.87 7.10
CA CYS A 89 2.44 -15.55 6.06
C CYS A 89 3.84 -15.29 6.64
N ARG A 90 4.89 -15.51 5.85
CA ARG A 90 6.29 -15.20 6.23
C ARG A 90 6.53 -13.70 6.45
N ALA A 91 5.67 -12.82 5.93
CA ALA A 91 5.74 -11.37 6.14
C ALA A 91 5.83 -10.97 7.62
N SER A 92 5.21 -11.74 8.52
CA SER A 92 5.31 -11.56 9.97
C SER A 92 6.75 -11.59 10.50
N ASN A 93 7.66 -12.26 9.78
CA ASN A 93 9.06 -12.45 10.17
C ASN A 93 10.05 -11.55 9.40
N TYR A 94 9.59 -10.75 8.43
CA TYR A 94 10.49 -9.95 7.60
C TYR A 94 11.29 -8.92 8.41
N ILE A 95 10.68 -8.36 9.46
CA ILE A 95 11.36 -7.42 10.34
C ILE A 95 12.59 -8.02 11.05
N HIS A 96 12.49 -9.28 11.51
CA HIS A 96 13.62 -9.96 12.15
C HIS A 96 14.72 -10.29 11.13
N LEU A 97 14.34 -10.69 9.92
CA LEU A 97 15.28 -10.91 8.83
C LEU A 97 15.98 -9.60 8.42
N LEU A 98 15.23 -8.50 8.31
CA LEU A 98 15.76 -7.18 8.00
C LEU A 98 16.75 -6.71 9.07
N ARG A 99 16.40 -6.78 10.35
CA ARG A 99 17.31 -6.42 11.46
C ARG A 99 18.61 -7.24 11.40
N LYS A 100 18.53 -8.56 11.17
CA LYS A 100 19.70 -9.43 10.99
C LYS A 100 20.54 -9.05 9.76
N ALA A 101 19.88 -8.72 8.65
CA ALA A 101 20.54 -8.31 7.42
C ALA A 101 21.27 -6.96 7.57
N LEU A 102 20.68 -6.00 8.28
CA LEU A 102 21.31 -4.71 8.60
C LEU A 102 22.58 -4.87 9.42
N VAL A 103 22.56 -5.71 10.46
CA VAL A 103 23.77 -6.01 11.25
C VAL A 103 24.89 -6.57 10.35
N LYS A 104 24.56 -7.51 9.46
CA LYS A 104 25.53 -8.08 8.50
C LYS A 104 26.01 -7.08 7.46
N ALA A 105 25.17 -6.13 7.06
CA ALA A 105 25.48 -5.11 6.07
C ALA A 105 26.28 -3.92 6.64
N GLY A 106 26.54 -3.90 7.96
CA GLY A 106 27.27 -2.82 8.63
C GLY A 106 26.39 -1.66 9.09
N PHE A 107 25.07 -1.87 9.20
CA PHE A 107 24.09 -0.86 9.62
C PHE A 107 23.32 -1.22 10.91
N PRO A 108 23.98 -1.75 11.97
CA PRO A 108 23.29 -2.21 13.18
C PRO A 108 22.55 -1.10 13.94
N GLN A 109 22.94 0.16 13.73
CA GLN A 109 22.37 1.33 14.40
C GLN A 109 21.02 1.77 13.82
N ILE A 110 20.69 1.37 12.59
CA ILE A 110 19.49 1.86 11.90
C ILE A 110 18.24 1.25 12.54
N PRO A 111 17.34 2.07 13.12
CA PRO A 111 16.11 1.57 13.71
C PRO A 111 15.16 1.05 12.63
N VAL A 112 14.53 -0.09 12.94
CA VAL A 112 13.48 -0.69 12.10
C VAL A 112 12.18 -0.76 12.90
N ALA A 113 11.17 -0.04 12.40
CA ALA A 113 9.84 0.01 12.96
C ALA A 113 8.86 -0.86 12.15
N SER A 114 7.90 -1.46 12.85
CA SER A 114 6.85 -2.27 12.24
C SER A 114 5.58 -1.45 12.09
N LEU A 115 5.03 -1.42 10.88
CA LEU A 115 3.68 -0.96 10.61
C LEU A 115 2.73 -2.16 10.70
N ASN A 116 2.12 -2.33 11.87
CA ASN A 116 1.17 -3.41 12.12
C ASN A 116 0.01 -2.95 13.01
N PHE A 117 -1.18 -3.50 12.77
CA PHE A 117 -2.39 -3.17 13.52
C PHE A 117 -2.64 -4.13 14.70
N SER A 118 -1.80 -5.14 14.88
CA SER A 118 -1.96 -6.20 15.89
C SER A 118 -1.10 -5.99 17.14
N GLY A 119 -0.35 -4.88 17.23
CA GLY A 119 0.49 -4.56 18.40
C GLY A 119 1.69 -5.49 18.59
N LEU A 120 2.23 -6.07 17.51
CA LEU A 120 3.30 -7.07 17.53
C LEU A 120 4.65 -6.51 18.00
N GLU A 121 4.86 -5.21 17.86
CA GLU A 121 6.11 -4.53 18.24
C GLU A 121 5.78 -3.34 19.15
N LYS A 122 5.63 -3.62 20.45
CA LYS A 122 5.25 -2.62 21.47
C LYS A 122 6.33 -1.56 21.70
N ASP A 123 7.58 -1.88 21.38
CA ASP A 123 8.74 -0.98 21.54
C ASP A 123 9.09 -0.22 20.25
N SER A 124 8.22 -0.26 19.24
CA SER A 124 8.40 0.53 18.02
C SER A 124 8.27 2.02 18.32
N GLY A 125 9.32 2.81 18.11
CA GLY A 125 9.25 4.28 18.21
C GLY A 125 8.44 4.96 17.09
N PHE A 126 7.70 4.17 16.31
CA PHE A 126 6.65 4.60 15.39
C PHE A 126 5.29 4.42 16.04
N GLN A 127 4.55 5.51 16.23
CA GLN A 127 3.25 5.50 16.90
C GLN A 127 2.11 5.58 15.88
N LEU A 128 1.28 4.54 15.87
CA LEU A 128 0.02 4.52 15.13
C LEU A 128 -1.07 5.24 15.91
N THR A 129 -1.18 6.55 15.70
CA THR A 129 -2.25 7.37 16.27
C THR A 129 -3.58 7.08 15.55
N LEU A 130 -4.72 7.26 16.22
CA LEU A 130 -6.03 7.08 15.58
C LEU A 130 -6.23 7.99 14.35
N PRO A 131 -5.81 9.29 14.35
CA PRO A 131 -5.81 10.13 13.15
C PRO A 131 -5.02 9.51 11.98
N LEU A 132 -3.79 9.06 12.22
CA LEU A 132 -2.97 8.40 11.20
C LEU A 132 -3.65 7.14 10.67
N ILE A 133 -4.15 6.25 11.55
CA ILE A 133 -4.86 5.02 11.14
C ILE A 133 -6.03 5.35 10.20
N ARG A 134 -6.81 6.39 10.50
CA ARG A 134 -7.94 6.81 9.65
C ARG A 134 -7.49 7.31 8.28
N LYS A 135 -6.40 8.08 8.22
CA LYS A 135 -5.79 8.54 6.96
C LYS A 135 -5.22 7.38 6.14
N LEU A 136 -4.54 6.43 6.78
CA LEU A 136 -4.01 5.23 6.13
C LEU A 136 -5.13 4.40 5.48
N ILE A 137 -6.21 4.11 6.22
CA ILE A 137 -7.33 3.33 5.69
C ILE A 137 -8.06 4.08 4.57
N ALA A 138 -8.29 5.38 4.72
CA ALA A 138 -8.87 6.19 3.65
C ALA A 138 -7.98 6.19 2.40
N GLY A 139 -6.66 6.31 2.58
CA GLY A 139 -5.67 6.24 1.50
C GLY A 139 -5.70 4.93 0.73
N VAL A 140 -5.90 3.79 1.41
CA VAL A 140 -6.07 2.49 0.72
C VAL A 140 -7.34 2.48 -0.13
N PHE A 141 -8.49 2.93 0.40
CA PHE A 141 -9.72 3.02 -0.40
C PHE A 141 -9.57 3.92 -1.62
N TYR A 142 -8.96 5.10 -1.46
CA TYR A 142 -8.72 6.00 -2.57
C TYR A 142 -7.77 5.40 -3.60
N GLY A 143 -6.67 4.82 -3.16
CA GLY A 143 -5.69 4.19 -4.05
C GLY A 143 -6.29 2.99 -4.81
N ASP A 144 -7.10 2.16 -4.15
CA ASP A 144 -7.80 1.05 -4.79
C ASP A 144 -8.79 1.55 -5.86
N MET A 145 -9.56 2.60 -5.56
CA MET A 145 -10.50 3.19 -6.51
C MET A 145 -9.77 3.82 -7.72
N LEU A 146 -8.69 4.56 -7.48
CA LEU A 146 -7.86 5.17 -8.52
C LEU A 146 -7.22 4.11 -9.40
N MET A 147 -6.64 3.06 -8.82
CA MET A 147 -6.03 1.94 -9.55
C MET A 147 -7.08 1.22 -10.41
N LEU A 148 -8.24 0.88 -9.83
CA LEU A 148 -9.33 0.20 -10.54
C LEU A 148 -9.79 1.01 -11.75
N LEU A 149 -10.09 2.30 -11.56
CA LEU A 149 -10.59 3.17 -12.63
C LEU A 149 -9.50 3.44 -13.68
N ALA A 150 -8.25 3.58 -13.25
CA ALA A 150 -7.14 3.78 -14.17
C ALA A 150 -6.94 2.59 -15.09
N ASN A 151 -7.00 1.37 -14.56
CA ASN A 151 -6.80 0.18 -15.38
C ASN A 151 -7.96 -0.09 -16.35
N GLN A 152 -9.15 0.42 -16.03
CA GLN A 152 -10.31 0.40 -16.92
C GLN A 152 -10.39 1.58 -17.88
N THR A 153 -9.57 2.63 -17.72
CA THR A 153 -9.63 3.85 -18.53
C THR A 153 -8.40 4.01 -19.42
N ARG A 154 -7.20 3.82 -18.87
CA ARG A 154 -5.90 3.96 -19.55
C ARG A 154 -5.81 3.21 -20.88
N PRO A 155 -6.30 1.96 -21.04
CA PRO A 155 -6.23 1.27 -22.33
C PRO A 155 -7.08 1.95 -23.42
N TYR A 156 -8.01 2.83 -23.07
CA TYR A 156 -9.00 3.37 -23.99
C TYR A 156 -8.92 4.89 -24.15
N GLU A 157 -8.04 5.57 -23.41
CA GLU A 157 -7.93 7.02 -23.46
C GLU A 157 -7.50 7.50 -24.85
N ASN A 158 -8.20 8.52 -25.36
CA ASN A 158 -7.90 9.10 -26.66
C ASN A 158 -6.60 9.92 -26.65
N VAL A 159 -6.22 10.43 -25.48
CA VAL A 159 -4.99 11.19 -25.26
C VAL A 159 -4.16 10.48 -24.21
N LYS A 160 -3.02 9.93 -24.63
CA LYS A 160 -2.11 9.17 -23.78
C LYS A 160 -1.64 10.00 -22.57
N GLY A 161 -1.72 9.42 -21.38
CA GLY A 161 -1.29 10.01 -20.11
C GLY A 161 -2.36 10.83 -19.38
N GLN A 162 -3.57 10.99 -19.93
CA GLN A 162 -4.65 11.70 -19.23
C GLN A 162 -5.05 11.00 -17.94
N THR A 163 -5.11 9.67 -17.97
CA THR A 163 -5.44 8.84 -16.81
C THR A 163 -4.42 9.03 -15.68
N ASP A 164 -3.13 9.02 -16.01
CA ASP A 164 -2.06 9.16 -15.01
C ASP A 164 -1.98 10.59 -14.46
N ALA A 165 -2.24 11.60 -15.30
CA ALA A 165 -2.38 12.98 -14.86
C ALA A 165 -3.54 13.13 -13.86
N LEU A 166 -4.67 12.47 -14.12
CA LEU A 166 -5.83 12.51 -13.22
C LEU A 166 -5.56 11.81 -11.88
N ILE A 167 -4.83 10.68 -11.88
CA ILE A 167 -4.35 10.05 -10.65
C ILE A 167 -3.57 11.08 -9.82
N LYS A 168 -2.61 11.78 -10.44
CA LYS A 168 -1.81 12.80 -9.76
C LYS A 168 -2.67 13.93 -9.17
N VAL A 169 -3.63 14.44 -9.93
CA VAL A 169 -4.57 15.49 -9.46
C VAL A 169 -5.31 15.03 -8.21
N TRP A 170 -5.79 13.79 -8.20
CA TRP A 170 -6.52 13.25 -7.05
C TRP A 170 -5.61 12.95 -5.86
N THR A 171 -4.41 12.41 -6.06
CA THR A 171 -3.46 12.19 -4.97
C THR A 171 -3.07 13.51 -4.30
N ASP A 172 -2.77 14.55 -5.09
CA ASP A 172 -2.46 15.89 -4.57
C ASP A 172 -3.65 16.50 -3.82
N LYS A 173 -4.87 16.34 -4.35
CA LYS A 173 -6.11 16.83 -3.72
C LYS A 173 -6.40 16.14 -2.39
N ILE A 174 -6.20 14.83 -2.31
CA ILE A 174 -6.36 14.06 -1.07
C ILE A 174 -5.30 14.47 -0.04
N ALA A 175 -4.04 14.66 -0.47
CA ALA A 175 -2.98 15.13 0.41
C ALA A 175 -3.34 16.48 1.04
N LYS A 176 -3.78 17.46 0.23
CA LYS A 176 -4.25 18.75 0.74
C LYS A 176 -5.44 18.64 1.69
N GLN A 177 -6.34 17.68 1.46
CA GLN A 177 -7.45 17.45 2.40
C GLN A 177 -6.96 16.95 3.76
N TYR A 178 -5.89 16.14 3.80
CA TYR A 178 -5.31 15.68 5.06
C TYR A 178 -4.76 16.85 5.88
N ASP A 179 -4.04 17.79 5.25
CA ASP A 179 -3.55 19.02 5.90
C ASP A 179 -4.69 19.84 6.56
N GLU A 180 -5.89 19.77 5.98
CA GLU A 180 -7.09 20.47 6.44
C GLU A 180 -7.95 19.62 7.41
N ASN A 181 -7.46 18.45 7.85
CA ASN A 181 -8.18 17.47 8.67
C ASN A 181 -9.49 16.94 8.02
N ARG A 182 -9.52 16.89 6.68
CA ARG A 182 -10.60 16.36 5.84
C ARG A 182 -10.18 15.07 5.13
N GLY A 183 -11.09 14.51 4.34
CA GLY A 183 -10.79 13.35 3.47
C GLY A 183 -10.86 12.00 4.16
N VAL A 184 -11.21 11.92 5.46
CA VAL A 184 -11.19 10.66 6.23
C VAL A 184 -12.52 10.26 6.85
N ASN A 185 -13.45 11.21 6.99
CA ASN A 185 -14.78 10.90 7.50
C ASN A 185 -15.65 10.30 6.38
N LYS A 186 -16.77 9.67 6.75
CA LYS A 186 -17.64 8.97 5.78
C LYS A 186 -18.19 9.91 4.69
N ALA A 187 -18.54 11.16 5.03
CA ALA A 187 -19.08 12.13 4.09
C ALA A 187 -18.02 12.64 3.11
N ASP A 188 -16.82 12.91 3.60
CA ASP A 188 -15.68 13.31 2.78
C ASP A 188 -15.30 12.20 1.81
N MET A 189 -15.16 10.96 2.31
CA MET A 189 -14.88 9.79 1.47
C MET A 189 -15.94 9.61 0.38
N ASN A 190 -17.22 9.74 0.72
CA ASN A 190 -18.30 9.65 -0.27
C ASN A 190 -18.19 10.75 -1.35
N THR A 191 -17.87 11.97 -0.93
CA THR A 191 -17.68 13.11 -1.84
C THR A 191 -16.50 12.86 -2.78
N ASN A 192 -15.38 12.38 -2.24
CA ASN A 192 -14.21 12.03 -3.02
C ASN A 192 -14.48 10.87 -3.98
N PHE A 193 -15.14 9.79 -3.53
CA PHE A 193 -15.51 8.68 -4.41
C PHE A 193 -16.36 9.17 -5.59
N LYS A 194 -17.37 10.00 -5.34
CA LYS A 194 -18.20 10.57 -6.40
C LYS A 194 -17.39 11.42 -7.37
N GLY A 195 -16.51 12.27 -6.86
CA GLY A 195 -15.66 13.12 -7.67
C GLY A 195 -14.67 12.31 -8.52
N ILE A 196 -14.00 11.32 -7.91
CA ILE A 196 -13.07 10.43 -8.63
C ILE A 196 -13.81 9.74 -9.77
N ALA A 197 -14.94 9.09 -9.50
CA ALA A 197 -15.70 8.40 -10.54
C ALA A 197 -16.19 9.35 -11.66
N ALA A 198 -16.63 10.55 -11.29
CA ALA A 198 -17.08 11.57 -12.25
C ALA A 198 -15.94 12.04 -13.16
N ASP A 199 -14.78 12.35 -12.58
CA ASP A 199 -13.64 12.86 -13.33
C ASP A 199 -13.08 11.78 -14.28
N PHE A 200 -12.97 10.53 -13.81
CA PHE A 200 -12.59 9.42 -14.68
C PHE A 200 -13.59 9.17 -15.80
N ALA A 201 -14.90 9.27 -15.50
CA ALA A 201 -15.95 9.14 -16.51
C ALA A 201 -15.92 10.25 -17.56
N SER A 202 -15.30 11.40 -17.26
CA SER A 202 -15.17 12.53 -18.19
C SER A 202 -14.00 12.38 -19.19
N ILE A 203 -13.09 11.43 -18.96
CA ILE A 203 -11.98 11.16 -19.88
C ILE A 203 -12.56 10.64 -21.20
N ALA A 204 -12.20 11.31 -22.30
CA ALA A 204 -12.60 10.89 -23.63
C ALA A 204 -11.90 9.57 -23.99
N VAL A 205 -12.69 8.51 -24.15
CA VAL A 205 -12.20 7.16 -24.46
C VAL A 205 -12.81 6.61 -25.75
N THR A 206 -12.05 5.80 -26.47
CA THR A 206 -12.53 4.96 -27.57
C THR A 206 -12.49 3.51 -27.12
N ARG A 207 -13.67 2.95 -26.80
CA ARG A 207 -13.79 1.56 -26.35
C ARG A 207 -13.67 0.63 -27.56
N THR A 208 -12.58 -0.12 -27.61
CA THR A 208 -12.36 -1.22 -28.56
C THR A 208 -12.32 -2.54 -27.79
N PRO A 209 -12.62 -3.70 -28.41
CA PRO A 209 -12.40 -4.97 -27.74
C PRO A 209 -10.93 -5.13 -27.31
N ARG A 210 -10.68 -5.40 -26.02
CA ARG A 210 -9.36 -5.73 -25.46
C ARG A 210 -9.44 -6.98 -24.61
N VAL A 211 -8.34 -7.72 -24.54
CA VAL A 211 -8.24 -8.88 -23.66
C VAL A 211 -8.21 -8.39 -22.22
N LYS A 212 -9.11 -8.91 -21.38
CA LYS A 212 -9.13 -8.59 -19.95
C LYS A 212 -8.27 -9.58 -19.18
N VAL A 213 -7.31 -9.10 -18.41
CA VAL A 213 -6.34 -9.93 -17.68
C VAL A 213 -6.42 -9.65 -16.18
N GLY A 214 -6.72 -10.67 -15.40
CA GLY A 214 -6.71 -10.59 -13.94
C GLY A 214 -5.33 -10.90 -13.36
N ILE A 215 -4.77 -10.00 -12.54
CA ILE A 215 -3.53 -10.27 -11.80
C ILE A 215 -3.88 -10.71 -10.37
N VAL A 216 -3.56 -11.98 -10.07
CA VAL A 216 -3.79 -12.62 -8.76
C VAL A 216 -2.51 -13.30 -8.28
N GLY A 217 -2.34 -13.42 -6.96
CA GLY A 217 -1.18 -14.09 -6.39
C GLY A 217 -0.76 -13.53 -5.05
N GLU A 218 0.52 -13.71 -4.74
CA GLU A 218 1.17 -13.19 -3.53
C GLU A 218 1.06 -11.66 -3.47
N ILE A 219 0.73 -11.10 -2.30
CA ILE A 219 0.36 -9.68 -2.16
C ILE A 219 1.43 -8.73 -2.65
N TYR A 220 2.69 -8.93 -2.29
CA TYR A 220 3.76 -8.04 -2.69
C TYR A 220 4.04 -8.15 -4.19
N VAL A 221 4.15 -9.38 -4.71
CA VAL A 221 4.39 -9.62 -6.15
C VAL A 221 3.24 -9.06 -6.99
N LYS A 222 2.00 -9.17 -6.52
CA LYS A 222 0.83 -8.68 -7.24
C LYS A 222 0.89 -7.19 -7.54
N TYR A 223 1.23 -6.35 -6.56
CA TYR A 223 1.18 -4.89 -6.69
C TYR A 223 2.53 -4.25 -7.03
N SER A 224 3.66 -4.85 -6.60
CA SER A 224 4.96 -4.21 -6.71
C SER A 224 5.55 -4.39 -8.11
N PRO A 225 5.84 -3.29 -8.85
CA PRO A 225 6.52 -3.39 -10.15
C PRO A 225 7.89 -4.09 -10.04
N LEU A 226 8.60 -3.89 -8.92
CA LEU A 226 9.83 -4.61 -8.61
C LEU A 226 9.60 -6.10 -8.38
N GLY A 227 8.48 -6.46 -7.73
CA GLY A 227 8.15 -7.84 -7.39
C GLY A 227 7.73 -8.69 -8.59
N ASN A 228 7.04 -8.09 -9.56
CA ASN A 228 6.51 -8.79 -10.74
C ASN A 228 7.20 -8.43 -12.06
N ASN A 229 8.32 -7.72 -12.01
CA ASN A 229 9.04 -7.24 -13.20
C ASN A 229 8.14 -6.42 -14.13
N HIS A 230 7.42 -5.44 -13.58
CA HIS A 230 6.56 -4.53 -14.34
C HIS A 230 5.47 -5.25 -15.15
N LEU A 231 4.87 -6.29 -14.59
CA LEU A 231 3.85 -7.10 -15.26
C LEU A 231 2.66 -6.25 -15.75
N GLU A 232 2.26 -5.26 -14.96
CA GLU A 232 1.17 -4.34 -15.33
C GLU A 232 1.53 -3.52 -16.58
N ASP A 233 2.73 -2.95 -16.63
CA ASP A 233 3.22 -2.17 -17.77
C ASP A 233 3.33 -3.04 -19.03
N LEU A 234 3.83 -4.27 -18.87
CA LEU A 234 3.93 -5.26 -19.95
C LEU A 234 2.55 -5.57 -20.54
N LEU A 235 1.58 -5.92 -19.70
CA LEU A 235 0.23 -6.24 -20.15
C LEU A 235 -0.46 -5.04 -20.80
N ALA A 236 -0.23 -3.83 -20.28
CA ALA A 236 -0.75 -2.60 -20.87
C ALA A 236 -0.12 -2.34 -22.26
N ALA A 237 1.17 -2.61 -22.43
CA ALA A 237 1.87 -2.48 -23.71
C ALA A 237 1.36 -3.49 -24.76
N GLU A 238 1.01 -4.70 -24.35
CA GLU A 238 0.35 -5.72 -25.18
C GLU A 238 -1.14 -5.42 -25.44
N GLY A 239 -1.64 -4.30 -24.93
CA GLY A 239 -2.98 -3.80 -25.20
C GLY A 239 -4.08 -4.44 -24.36
N CYS A 240 -3.75 -5.08 -23.24
CA CYS A 240 -4.73 -5.65 -22.31
C CYS A 240 -5.43 -4.58 -21.45
N GLU A 241 -6.65 -4.89 -21.03
CA GLU A 241 -7.31 -4.23 -19.89
C GLU A 241 -7.02 -5.05 -18.63
N ILE A 242 -6.43 -4.42 -17.62
CA ILE A 242 -5.93 -5.12 -16.44
C ILE A 242 -6.95 -5.03 -15.32
N ASN A 243 -7.23 -6.14 -14.67
CA ASN A 243 -8.02 -6.18 -13.45
C ASN A 243 -7.15 -6.64 -12.29
N MET A 244 -6.86 -5.71 -11.39
CA MET A 244 -6.13 -6.00 -10.16
C MET A 244 -7.07 -5.76 -8.97
N PRO A 245 -7.46 -6.81 -8.22
CA PRO A 245 -8.30 -6.63 -7.05
C PRO A 245 -7.64 -5.65 -6.05
N GLY A 246 -8.42 -4.86 -5.33
CA GLY A 246 -7.90 -3.84 -4.40
C GLY A 246 -7.15 -4.42 -3.19
N LEU A 247 -6.27 -3.60 -2.59
CA LEU A 247 -5.55 -3.91 -1.35
C LEU A 247 -6.49 -4.02 -0.14
N MET A 248 -7.61 -3.29 -0.14
CA MET A 248 -8.58 -3.31 0.95
C MET A 248 -9.14 -4.71 1.20
N GLY A 249 -9.37 -5.52 0.16
CA GLY A 249 -9.83 -6.89 0.33
C GLY A 249 -8.86 -7.74 1.16
N PHE A 250 -7.55 -7.49 1.05
CA PHE A 250 -6.56 -8.14 1.93
C PHE A 250 -6.61 -7.62 3.37
N ILE A 251 -6.83 -6.31 3.55
CA ILE A 251 -6.97 -5.72 4.89
C ILE A 251 -8.21 -6.28 5.59
N GLU A 252 -9.35 -6.35 4.89
CA GLU A 252 -10.57 -6.96 5.41
C GLU A 252 -10.36 -8.43 5.75
N TYR A 253 -9.67 -9.20 4.91
CA TYR A 253 -9.26 -10.57 5.22
C TYR A 253 -8.45 -10.65 6.53
N CYS A 254 -7.46 -9.77 6.73
CA CYS A 254 -6.70 -9.72 7.97
C CYS A 254 -7.58 -9.41 9.19
N VAL A 255 -8.57 -8.53 9.05
CA VAL A 255 -9.52 -8.18 10.12
C VAL A 255 -10.48 -9.33 10.42
N VAL A 256 -10.97 -10.05 9.40
CA VAL A 256 -11.92 -11.18 9.52
C VAL A 256 -11.30 -12.39 10.22
N ASN A 257 -9.99 -12.59 10.10
CA ASN A 257 -9.32 -13.75 10.69
C ASN A 257 -9.51 -13.83 12.22
N THR A 258 -9.34 -12.73 12.95
CA THR A 258 -9.48 -12.73 14.42
C THR A 258 -10.88 -13.15 14.92
N PRO A 259 -11.99 -12.54 14.49
CA PRO A 259 -13.32 -12.94 14.94
C PRO A 259 -13.68 -14.37 14.48
N LEU A 260 -13.18 -14.82 13.32
CA LEU A 260 -13.35 -16.20 12.87
C LEU A 260 -12.60 -17.19 13.77
N THR A 261 -11.32 -16.92 14.08
CA THR A 261 -10.52 -17.71 15.02
C THR A 261 -11.21 -17.81 16.38
N ILE A 262 -11.69 -16.70 16.93
CA ILE A 262 -12.41 -16.70 18.22
C ILE A 262 -13.70 -17.52 18.14
N SER A 263 -14.39 -17.50 17.00
CA SER A 263 -15.62 -18.28 16.80
C SER A 263 -15.37 -19.78 16.72
N LEU A 264 -14.25 -20.19 16.08
CA LEU A 264 -13.91 -21.59 15.85
C LEU A 264 -13.18 -22.23 17.04
N TYR A 265 -12.28 -21.49 17.68
CA TYR A 265 -11.34 -22.01 18.68
C TYR A 265 -11.56 -21.43 20.08
N GLY A 266 -12.55 -20.54 20.25
CA GLY A 266 -12.77 -19.82 21.50
C GLY A 266 -11.85 -18.61 21.66
N GLY A 267 -12.18 -17.75 22.64
CA GLY A 267 -11.43 -16.52 22.89
C GLY A 267 -12.30 -15.43 23.52
N SER A 268 -11.79 -14.20 23.55
CA SER A 268 -12.49 -13.06 24.13
C SER A 268 -13.68 -12.62 23.27
N LYS A 269 -14.90 -12.71 23.82
CA LYS A 269 -16.11 -12.22 23.15
C LYS A 269 -16.07 -10.71 22.91
N LEU A 270 -15.42 -9.96 23.80
CA LEU A 270 -15.24 -8.51 23.67
C LEU A 270 -14.32 -8.20 22.49
N GLU A 271 -13.20 -8.91 22.38
CA GLU A 271 -12.27 -8.76 21.26
C GLU A 271 -12.94 -9.06 19.93
N LYS A 272 -13.68 -10.19 19.84
CA LYS A 272 -14.48 -10.52 18.66
C LYS A 272 -15.42 -9.37 18.29
N ALA A 273 -16.18 -8.83 19.24
CA ALA A 273 -17.12 -7.75 18.98
C ALA A 273 -16.43 -6.44 18.51
N ILE A 274 -15.19 -6.19 18.92
CA ILE A 274 -14.39 -5.05 18.44
C ILE A 274 -14.02 -5.27 16.96
N TYR A 275 -13.46 -6.43 16.62
CA TYR A 275 -13.10 -6.74 15.23
C TYR A 275 -14.31 -6.78 14.29
N ASP A 276 -15.45 -7.33 14.74
CA ASP A 276 -16.70 -7.32 13.97
C ASP A 276 -17.17 -5.89 13.67
N LYS A 277 -17.02 -4.95 14.63
CA LYS A 277 -17.32 -3.53 14.41
C LYS A 277 -16.35 -2.85 13.44
N VAL A 278 -15.06 -3.20 13.51
CA VAL A 278 -14.05 -2.69 12.56
C VAL A 278 -14.39 -3.18 11.16
N LEU A 279 -14.74 -4.46 11.01
CA LEU A 279 -15.16 -5.03 9.73
C LEU A 279 -16.40 -4.33 9.17
N ASP A 280 -17.45 -4.16 9.97
CA ASP A 280 -18.66 -3.45 9.54
C ASP A 280 -18.36 -2.01 9.09
N TRP A 281 -17.45 -1.33 9.80
CA TRP A 281 -16.99 0.01 9.45
C TRP A 281 -16.22 0.07 8.11
N LEU A 282 -15.41 -0.96 7.80
CA LEU A 282 -14.71 -1.12 6.52
C LEU A 282 -15.69 -1.43 5.40
N THR A 283 -16.50 -2.48 5.56
CA THR A 283 -17.47 -2.93 4.56
C THR A 283 -18.53 -1.86 4.25
N THR A 284 -18.90 -1.01 5.22
CA THR A 284 -19.78 0.14 4.97
C THR A 284 -19.16 1.13 3.98
N ARG A 285 -17.85 1.37 4.04
CA ARG A 285 -17.12 2.25 3.11
C ARG A 285 -16.91 1.59 1.77
N GLU A 286 -16.60 0.30 1.76
CA GLU A 286 -16.49 -0.48 0.53
C GLU A 286 -17.83 -0.47 -0.25
N LYS A 287 -18.95 -0.76 0.42
CA LYS A 287 -20.30 -0.69 -0.17
C LYS A 287 -20.63 0.72 -0.69
N MET A 288 -20.14 1.76 -0.03
CA MET A 288 -20.32 3.14 -0.47
C MET A 288 -19.55 3.42 -1.77
N MET A 289 -18.28 2.99 -1.84
CA MET A 289 -17.47 3.06 -3.06
C MET A 289 -18.13 2.28 -4.21
N ILE A 290 -18.52 1.03 -3.97
CA ILE A 290 -19.22 0.17 -4.94
C ILE A 290 -20.51 0.83 -5.42
N LYS A 291 -21.30 1.42 -4.52
CA LYS A 291 -22.55 2.11 -4.87
C LYS A 291 -22.31 3.30 -5.79
N VAL A 292 -21.23 4.06 -5.58
CA VAL A 292 -20.85 5.16 -6.48
C VAL A 292 -20.48 4.60 -7.86
N LEU A 293 -19.63 3.57 -7.91
CA LEU A 293 -19.18 2.97 -9.17
C LEU A 293 -20.34 2.36 -9.98
N LYS A 294 -21.34 1.76 -9.34
CA LYS A 294 -22.57 1.28 -10.01
C LYS A 294 -23.34 2.37 -10.77
N GLY A 295 -23.12 3.65 -10.45
CA GLY A 295 -23.68 4.78 -11.19
C GLY A 295 -22.98 5.07 -12.52
N TYR A 296 -21.85 4.40 -12.80
CA TYR A 296 -21.01 4.58 -13.98
C TYR A 296 -20.87 3.23 -14.70
N PRO A 297 -21.86 2.82 -15.52
CA PRO A 297 -21.89 1.49 -16.14
C PRO A 297 -20.75 1.22 -17.14
N GLN A 298 -19.94 2.23 -17.48
CA GLN A 298 -18.73 2.09 -18.28
C GLN A 298 -17.52 1.53 -17.49
N PHE A 299 -17.64 1.38 -16.17
CA PHE A 299 -16.62 0.85 -15.25
C PHE A 299 -17.10 -0.41 -14.52
#